data_AF-A0A0D6MMI8-F1
#
_entry.id   AF-A0A0D6MMI8-F1
#
_cell.length_a   1.000
_cell.length_b   1.000
_cell.length_c   1.000
_cell.angle_alpha   90.00
_cell.angle_beta   90.00
_cell.angle_gamma   90.00
#
_symmetry.space_group_name_H-M   'P 1'
#
loop_
_entity.id
_entity.type
_entity.pdbx_description
1 polymer ?
#
loop_
_entity_poly.entity_id
_entity_poly.type
_entity_poly.pdbx_seq_one_letter_code
_entity_poly.pdbx_strand_id
1 'polypeptide(L)'
;MSSKSLADIYSHLPDQPSETTLERADYVARHWSADVPGPLKPGTEEHKRAVAQMFRDTFNPYKPSVIDWPKLDPETLHRITSLPIWDIAVQTEGKARLRMAAYAAIIDDPDMKDALSRNAWEENRHKEVLSKLVEAYGIPMAPEPPYIEPKDTEWAYLVTGFSECVDSFFAFGLFALADRAGLFPPELIETFEPVMQEECRHILLFANWLAWHRATMPLWRRPWFEARVFAVWVFLAYERMGLARSIDADGKEHTQDNNFTVSGAKDVANTDVDPVELMELCLEENDRRFAGYDLRLLRPTTMPNLVRTGLKVIRAVRRLKGRQVPA
;
A
#
# COMPACT_ATOMS: atom_id res chain seq x y z
N MET A 1 -28.81 3.83 19.02
CA MET A 1 -27.68 4.73 18.73
C MET A 1 -27.72 5.03 17.24
N SER A 2 -27.90 6.29 16.86
CA SER A 2 -28.07 6.70 15.46
C SER A 2 -26.81 6.36 14.66
N SER A 3 -26.93 5.55 13.62
CA SER A 3 -25.82 5.28 12.69
C SER A 3 -25.56 6.57 11.90
N LYS A 4 -24.50 7.29 12.25
CA LYS A 4 -24.00 8.39 11.42
C LYS A 4 -23.79 7.86 10.00
N SER A 5 -24.31 8.54 8.99
CA SER A 5 -24.08 8.14 7.61
C SER A 5 -22.59 8.29 7.28
N LEU A 6 -22.09 7.56 6.27
CA LEU A 6 -20.70 7.74 5.81
C LEU A 6 -20.42 9.22 5.48
N ALA A 7 -21.39 9.92 4.86
CA ALA A 7 -21.34 11.37 4.61
C ALA A 7 -21.17 12.24 5.86
N ASP A 8 -21.74 11.83 7.00
CA ASP A 8 -21.59 12.55 8.28
C ASP A 8 -20.21 12.31 8.90
N ILE A 9 -19.59 11.14 8.69
CA ILE A 9 -18.19 10.92 9.08
C ILE A 9 -17.25 11.82 8.27
N TYR A 10 -17.59 12.07 7.00
CA TYR A 10 -16.76 12.83 6.05
C TYR A 10 -16.80 14.36 6.20
N SER A 11 -17.71 14.92 6.99
CA SER A 11 -17.94 16.38 7.09
C SER A 11 -17.58 17.00 8.45
N HIS A 12 -17.04 16.20 9.39
CA HIS A 12 -17.00 16.59 10.81
C HIS A 12 -15.61 16.72 11.45
N LEU A 13 -14.52 16.70 10.69
CA LEU A 13 -13.29 17.26 11.25
C LEU A 13 -13.37 18.79 11.21
N PRO A 14 -13.09 19.49 12.35
CA PRO A 14 -12.84 20.92 12.30
C PRO A 14 -11.67 21.18 11.36
N ASP A 15 -11.70 22.30 10.61
CA ASP A 15 -10.66 22.62 9.62
C ASP A 15 -9.26 22.76 10.24
N GLN A 16 -9.16 22.89 11.57
CA GLN A 16 -7.93 22.79 12.35
C GLN A 16 -8.17 22.01 13.67
N PRO A 17 -7.89 20.69 13.73
CA PRO A 17 -7.89 19.93 14.98
C PRO A 17 -6.74 20.36 15.90
N SER A 18 -6.89 20.18 17.22
CA SER A 18 -5.80 20.46 18.16
C SER A 18 -4.65 19.45 18.00
N GLU A 19 -3.44 19.84 18.40
CA GLU A 19 -2.24 18.99 18.39
C GLU A 19 -2.48 17.65 19.12
N THR A 20 -3.05 17.69 20.34
CA THR A 20 -3.41 16.47 21.09
C THR A 20 -4.43 15.57 20.36
N THR A 21 -5.32 16.16 19.54
CA THR A 21 -6.27 15.39 18.74
C THR A 21 -5.56 14.69 17.58
N LEU A 22 -4.60 15.39 16.95
CA LEU A 22 -3.76 14.84 15.90
C LEU A 22 -2.86 13.72 16.44
N GLU A 23 -2.15 13.93 17.55
CA GLU A 23 -1.32 12.90 18.21
C GLU A 23 -2.13 11.66 18.57
N ARG A 24 -3.35 11.85 19.09
CA ARG A 24 -4.23 10.72 19.42
C ARG A 24 -4.69 9.98 18.17
N ALA A 25 -5.11 10.70 17.14
CA ALA A 25 -5.55 10.09 15.88
C ALA A 25 -4.38 9.33 15.22
N ASP A 26 -3.19 9.92 15.27
CA ASP A 26 -1.94 9.33 14.81
C ASP A 26 -1.61 8.04 15.57
N TYR A 27 -1.65 8.07 16.90
CA TYR A 27 -1.44 6.88 17.74
C TYR A 27 -2.46 5.77 17.46
N VAL A 28 -3.75 6.12 17.40
CA VAL A 28 -4.84 5.16 17.15
C VAL A 28 -4.72 4.57 15.75
N ALA A 29 -4.30 5.34 14.74
CA ALA A 29 -4.05 4.84 13.40
C ALA A 29 -2.96 3.75 13.34
N ARG A 30 -2.10 3.64 14.36
CA ARG A 30 -1.02 2.64 14.45
C ARG A 30 -1.27 1.51 15.44
N HIS A 31 -2.20 1.70 16.39
CA HIS A 31 -2.36 0.79 17.52
C HIS A 31 -3.81 0.36 17.67
N TRP A 32 -4.04 -0.95 17.51
CA TRP A 32 -5.36 -1.52 17.68
C TRP A 32 -5.31 -2.99 18.10
N SER A 33 -6.16 -3.37 19.05
CA SER A 33 -6.38 -4.76 19.44
C SER A 33 -7.86 -5.02 19.68
N ALA A 34 -8.31 -6.23 19.37
CA ALA A 34 -9.71 -6.61 19.56
C ALA A 34 -9.98 -6.91 21.04
N ASP A 35 -11.03 -6.29 21.59
CA ASP A 35 -11.47 -6.51 22.99
C ASP A 35 -11.97 -7.93 23.26
N VAL A 36 -12.35 -8.67 22.22
CA VAL A 36 -12.85 -10.04 22.36
C VAL A 36 -11.71 -11.01 22.70
N PRO A 37 -11.87 -11.89 23.70
CA PRO A 37 -10.87 -12.89 24.02
C PRO A 37 -10.87 -14.05 23.01
N GLY A 38 -9.78 -14.80 22.94
CA GLY A 38 -9.68 -16.02 22.14
C GLY A 38 -9.19 -15.80 20.69
N PRO A 39 -9.17 -16.85 19.85
CA PRO A 39 -8.62 -16.77 18.50
C PRO A 39 -9.56 -16.08 17.52
N LEU A 40 -9.02 -15.24 16.64
CA LEU A 40 -9.75 -14.66 15.50
C LEU A 40 -9.63 -15.59 14.28
N LYS A 41 -10.44 -16.66 14.25
CA LYS A 41 -10.38 -17.65 13.17
C LYS A 41 -11.07 -17.13 11.90
N PRO A 42 -10.41 -17.16 10.72
CA PRO A 42 -11.03 -16.76 9.46
C PRO A 42 -12.39 -17.41 9.19
N GLY A 43 -13.35 -16.60 8.77
CA GLY A 43 -14.73 -17.02 8.48
C GLY A 43 -15.68 -17.04 9.67
N THR A 44 -15.18 -16.76 10.89
CA THR A 44 -16.03 -16.53 12.06
C THR A 44 -16.53 -15.09 12.12
N GLU A 45 -17.65 -14.86 12.83
CA GLU A 45 -18.18 -13.52 13.04
C GLU A 45 -17.22 -12.66 13.87
N GLU A 46 -16.52 -13.24 14.84
CA GLU A 46 -15.53 -12.56 15.67
C GLU A 46 -14.36 -12.03 14.82
N HIS A 47 -13.83 -12.86 13.91
CA HIS A 47 -12.78 -12.42 12.97
C HIS A 47 -13.26 -11.31 12.05
N LYS A 48 -14.43 -11.49 11.41
CA LYS A 48 -15.01 -10.48 10.51
C LYS A 48 -15.21 -9.13 11.20
N ARG A 49 -15.83 -9.15 12.39
CA ARG A 49 -16.07 -7.94 13.18
C ARG A 49 -14.78 -7.29 13.65
N ALA A 50 -13.79 -8.08 14.09
CA ALA A 50 -12.49 -7.54 14.48
C ALA A 50 -11.80 -6.82 13.32
N VAL A 51 -11.84 -7.38 12.10
CA VAL A 51 -11.25 -6.75 10.91
C VAL A 51 -11.96 -5.45 10.55
N ALA A 52 -13.29 -5.46 10.50
CA ALA A 52 -14.08 -4.27 10.19
C ALA A 52 -13.92 -3.17 11.26
N GLN A 53 -13.91 -3.57 12.53
CA GLN A 53 -13.74 -2.66 13.65
C GLN A 53 -12.33 -2.07 13.70
N MET A 54 -11.29 -2.87 13.45
CA MET A 54 -9.91 -2.39 13.30
C MET A 54 -9.83 -1.30 12.25
N PHE A 55 -10.37 -1.56 11.06
CA PHE A 55 -10.29 -0.60 9.97
C PHE A 55 -11.09 0.68 10.26
N ARG A 56 -12.23 0.56 10.96
CA ARG A 56 -13.06 1.68 11.37
C ARG A 56 -12.43 2.54 12.47
N ASP A 57 -11.88 1.92 13.50
CA ASP A 57 -11.31 2.62 14.66
C ASP A 57 -10.00 3.31 14.32
N THR A 58 -9.20 2.71 13.45
CA THR A 58 -7.91 3.24 13.03
C THR A 58 -8.02 4.16 11.81
N PHE A 59 -9.24 4.46 11.35
CA PHE A 59 -9.48 5.40 10.26
C PHE A 59 -9.14 6.81 10.72
N ASN A 60 -8.19 7.46 10.04
CA ASN A 60 -7.78 8.82 10.33
C ASN A 60 -8.28 9.76 9.23
N PRO A 61 -9.24 10.66 9.53
CA PRO A 61 -9.79 11.57 8.51
C PRO A 61 -8.90 12.77 8.18
N TYR A 62 -7.59 12.76 8.49
CA TYR A 62 -6.71 13.90 8.22
C TYR A 62 -6.81 14.36 6.75
N LYS A 63 -6.78 15.68 6.53
CA LYS A 63 -7.01 16.30 5.23
C LYS A 63 -5.66 16.65 4.54
N PRO A 64 -5.34 16.08 3.36
CA PRO A 64 -4.14 16.45 2.60
C PRO A 64 -4.14 17.89 2.11
N SER A 65 -5.32 18.48 1.92
CA SER A 65 -5.49 19.86 1.46
C SER A 65 -4.96 20.91 2.43
N VAL A 66 -4.45 20.50 3.59
CA VAL A 66 -3.88 21.36 4.64
C VAL A 66 -2.38 21.12 4.82
N ILE A 67 -1.74 20.29 3.97
CA ILE A 67 -0.28 20.08 4.03
C ILE A 67 0.43 21.39 3.64
N ASP A 68 1.25 21.91 4.54
CA ASP A 68 2.16 23.02 4.27
C ASP A 68 3.41 22.47 3.57
N TRP A 69 3.39 22.46 2.24
CA TRP A 69 4.48 21.90 1.44
C TRP A 69 5.78 22.68 1.70
N PRO A 70 6.85 22.02 2.21
CA PRO A 70 8.08 22.73 2.53
C PRO A 70 8.74 23.27 1.27
N LYS A 71 9.32 24.47 1.38
CA LYS A 71 10.18 25.02 0.32
C LYS A 71 11.46 24.21 0.24
N LEU A 72 11.71 23.61 -0.91
CA LEU A 72 12.89 22.79 -1.15
C LEU A 72 14.05 23.65 -1.67
N ASP A 73 15.27 23.33 -1.25
CA ASP A 73 16.46 23.87 -1.89
C ASP A 73 16.59 23.36 -3.34
N PRO A 74 17.40 24.00 -4.20
CA PRO A 74 17.50 23.63 -5.61
C PRO A 74 17.93 22.18 -5.87
N GLU A 75 18.77 21.59 -5.03
CA GLU A 75 19.23 20.22 -5.19
C GLU A 75 18.11 19.24 -4.87
N THR A 76 17.42 19.44 -3.74
CA THR A 76 16.29 18.61 -3.33
C THR A 76 15.11 18.73 -4.30
N LEU A 77 14.80 19.95 -4.76
CA LEU A 77 13.76 20.17 -5.77
C LEU A 77 14.11 19.46 -7.09
N HIS A 78 15.36 19.52 -7.52
CA HIS A 78 15.80 18.79 -8.71
C HIS A 78 15.65 17.28 -8.51
N ARG A 79 16.05 16.75 -7.34
CA ARG A 79 15.92 15.32 -7.01
C ARG A 79 14.47 14.86 -7.10
N ILE A 80 13.54 15.54 -6.41
CA ILE A 80 12.12 15.14 -6.38
C ILE A 80 11.46 15.24 -7.78
N THR A 81 11.73 16.33 -8.52
CA THR A 81 11.12 16.57 -9.83
C THR A 81 11.67 15.66 -10.94
N SER A 82 12.86 15.08 -10.74
CA SER A 82 13.50 14.18 -11.71
C SER A 82 13.08 12.72 -11.57
N LEU A 83 12.35 12.35 -10.51
CA LEU A 83 11.90 10.97 -10.33
C LEU A 83 10.87 10.60 -11.42
N PRO A 84 11.10 9.56 -12.23
CA PRO A 84 10.22 9.18 -13.34
C PRO A 84 9.00 8.38 -12.87
N ILE A 85 8.44 8.72 -11.71
CA ILE A 85 7.42 7.92 -11.01
C ILE A 85 6.08 8.63 -10.91
N TRP A 86 6.04 9.96 -11.01
CA TRP A 86 4.88 10.74 -10.58
C TRP A 86 3.62 10.47 -11.40
N ASP A 87 3.76 10.40 -12.73
CA ASP A 87 2.67 10.00 -13.62
C ASP A 87 2.10 8.64 -13.24
N ILE A 88 3.00 7.67 -13.03
CA ILE A 88 2.63 6.29 -12.71
C ILE A 88 1.96 6.25 -11.34
N ALA A 89 2.50 6.94 -10.33
CA ALA A 89 1.97 6.98 -8.98
C ALA A 89 0.55 7.56 -8.96
N VAL A 90 0.35 8.79 -9.47
CA VAL A 90 -0.98 9.43 -9.49
C VAL A 90 -2.01 8.61 -10.25
N GLN A 91 -1.64 8.05 -11.41
CA GLN A 91 -2.54 7.21 -12.20
C GLN A 91 -2.84 5.87 -11.54
N THR A 92 -1.88 5.30 -10.81
CA THR A 92 -2.06 4.05 -10.06
C THR A 92 -3.05 4.26 -8.92
N GLU A 93 -2.89 5.31 -8.12
CA GLU A 93 -3.86 5.68 -7.07
C GLU A 93 -5.25 5.92 -7.66
N GLY A 94 -5.32 6.61 -8.79
CA GLY A 94 -6.58 6.85 -9.49
C GLY A 94 -7.28 5.57 -9.97
N LYS A 95 -6.54 4.53 -10.34
CA LYS A 95 -7.08 3.21 -10.68
C LYS A 95 -7.43 2.42 -9.42
N ALA A 96 -6.61 2.47 -8.37
CA ALA A 96 -6.79 1.76 -7.12
C ALA A 96 -8.11 2.18 -6.44
N ARG A 97 -8.32 3.48 -6.24
CA ARG A 97 -9.58 4.02 -5.67
C ARG A 97 -10.84 3.50 -6.40
N LEU A 98 -10.79 3.44 -7.74
CA LEU A 98 -11.94 3.04 -8.55
C LEU A 98 -12.22 1.54 -8.41
N ARG A 99 -11.17 0.72 -8.48
CA ARG A 99 -11.28 -0.75 -8.35
C ARG A 99 -11.75 -1.14 -6.95
N MET A 100 -11.20 -0.49 -5.92
CA MET A 100 -11.60 -0.69 -4.53
C MET A 100 -13.07 -0.30 -4.32
N ALA A 101 -13.50 0.86 -4.83
CA ALA A 101 -14.89 1.31 -4.73
C ALA A 101 -15.86 0.40 -5.47
N ALA A 102 -15.53 0.00 -6.70
CA ALA A 102 -16.35 -0.89 -7.51
C ALA A 102 -16.54 -2.26 -6.86
N TYR A 103 -15.49 -2.79 -6.23
CA TYR A 103 -15.61 -4.03 -5.46
C TYR A 103 -16.43 -3.84 -4.18
N ALA A 104 -16.18 -2.79 -3.41
CA ALA A 104 -16.95 -2.49 -2.20
C ALA A 104 -18.47 -2.34 -2.49
N ALA A 105 -18.84 -1.78 -3.64
CA ALA A 105 -20.23 -1.59 -4.05
C ALA A 105 -21.02 -2.91 -4.13
N ILE A 106 -20.37 -3.99 -4.56
CA ILE A 106 -21.00 -5.32 -4.75
C ILE A 106 -20.95 -6.22 -3.52
N ILE A 107 -20.33 -5.78 -2.42
CA ILE A 107 -20.28 -6.55 -1.18
C ILE A 107 -21.61 -6.43 -0.44
N ASP A 108 -22.17 -7.58 -0.07
CA ASP A 108 -23.45 -7.69 0.65
C ASP A 108 -23.27 -7.58 2.17
N ASP A 109 -22.18 -8.13 2.72
CA ASP A 109 -21.93 -8.08 4.16
C ASP A 109 -21.64 -6.62 4.59
N PRO A 110 -22.44 -6.04 5.51
CA PRO A 110 -22.38 -4.61 5.79
C PRO A 110 -21.08 -4.19 6.47
N ASP A 111 -20.49 -5.06 7.31
CA ASP A 111 -19.24 -4.75 8.01
C ASP A 111 -18.06 -4.73 7.03
N MET A 112 -17.98 -5.72 6.15
CA MET A 112 -16.95 -5.75 5.11
C MET A 112 -17.15 -4.65 4.07
N LYS A 113 -18.40 -4.35 3.71
CA LYS A 113 -18.71 -3.23 2.81
C LYS A 113 -18.22 -1.89 3.37
N ASP A 114 -18.48 -1.60 4.64
CA ASP A 114 -18.01 -0.38 5.31
C ASP A 114 -16.47 -0.31 5.31
N ALA A 115 -15.78 -1.39 5.70
CA ALA A 115 -14.32 -1.43 5.73
C ALA A 115 -13.70 -1.22 4.34
N LEU A 116 -14.20 -1.91 3.31
CA LEU A 116 -13.71 -1.78 1.93
C LEU A 116 -14.04 -0.41 1.31
N SER A 117 -15.18 0.18 1.67
CA SER A 117 -15.54 1.53 1.21
C SER A 117 -14.64 2.60 1.82
N ARG A 118 -14.25 2.43 3.09
CA ARG A 118 -13.25 3.29 3.74
C ARG A 118 -11.89 3.13 3.07
N ASN A 119 -11.50 1.90 2.72
CA ASN A 119 -10.26 1.67 2.00
C ASN A 119 -10.24 2.47 0.69
N ALA A 120 -11.28 2.30 -0.14
CA ALA A 120 -11.42 3.05 -1.40
C ALA A 120 -11.39 4.59 -1.22
N TRP A 121 -11.82 5.09 -0.06
CA TRP A 121 -11.73 6.51 0.27
C TRP A 121 -10.30 6.94 0.60
N GLU A 122 -9.56 6.13 1.38
CA GLU A 122 -8.16 6.39 1.71
C GLU A 122 -7.29 6.40 0.44
N GLU A 123 -7.53 5.46 -0.49
CA GLU A 123 -6.92 5.43 -1.84
C GLU A 123 -7.18 6.71 -2.64
N ASN A 124 -8.43 7.21 -2.62
CA ASN A 124 -8.73 8.49 -3.26
C ASN A 124 -7.94 9.64 -2.62
N ARG A 125 -7.76 9.59 -1.30
CA ARG A 125 -6.99 10.58 -0.57
C ARG A 125 -5.50 10.51 -0.91
N HIS A 126 -4.93 9.31 -1.13
CA HIS A 126 -3.55 9.15 -1.62
C HIS A 126 -3.36 9.82 -2.98
N LYS A 127 -4.31 9.62 -3.91
CA LYS A 127 -4.31 10.35 -5.18
C LYS A 127 -4.30 11.87 -4.95
N GLU A 128 -5.12 12.39 -4.05
CA GLU A 128 -5.19 13.82 -3.75
C GLU A 128 -3.88 14.36 -3.17
N VAL A 129 -3.25 13.63 -2.23
CA VAL A 129 -1.92 13.97 -1.68
C VAL A 129 -0.90 14.09 -2.81
N LEU A 130 -0.79 13.08 -3.66
CA LEU A 130 0.17 13.06 -4.76
C LEU A 130 -0.11 14.14 -5.80
N SER A 131 -1.39 14.35 -6.15
CA SER A 131 -1.80 15.42 -7.07
C SER A 131 -1.43 16.80 -6.55
N LYS A 132 -1.51 17.00 -5.23
CA LYS A 132 -1.11 18.27 -4.58
C LYS A 132 0.40 18.42 -4.48
N LEU A 133 1.15 17.33 -4.28
CA LEU A 133 2.61 17.34 -4.33
C LEU A 133 3.11 17.80 -5.70
N VAL A 134 2.59 17.20 -6.78
CA VAL A 134 3.04 17.51 -8.14
C VAL A 134 2.69 18.95 -8.53
N GLU A 135 1.52 19.45 -8.09
CA GLU A 135 1.14 20.85 -8.23
C GLU A 135 2.09 21.78 -7.46
N ALA A 136 2.37 21.47 -6.20
CA ALA A 136 3.20 22.31 -5.32
C ALA A 136 4.63 22.47 -5.82
N TYR A 137 5.21 21.41 -6.40
CA TYR A 137 6.59 21.42 -6.91
C TYR A 137 6.70 21.63 -8.43
N GLY A 138 5.58 21.89 -9.11
CA GLY A 138 5.56 22.17 -10.55
C GLY A 138 6.02 21.00 -11.41
N ILE A 139 5.74 19.77 -10.97
CA ILE A 139 6.08 18.55 -11.70
C ILE A 139 5.11 18.41 -12.89
N PRO A 140 5.61 18.36 -14.13
CA PRO A 140 4.76 18.21 -15.31
C PRO A 140 4.16 16.80 -15.33
N MET A 141 2.84 16.74 -15.53
CA MET A 141 2.08 15.49 -15.55
C MET A 141 1.55 15.19 -16.96
N ALA A 142 1.63 13.93 -17.36
CA ALA A 142 0.90 13.42 -18.51
C ALA A 142 -0.62 13.49 -18.24
N PRO A 143 -1.46 13.63 -19.28
CA PRO A 143 -2.91 13.58 -19.12
C PRO A 143 -3.35 12.28 -18.44
N GLU A 144 -4.20 12.41 -17.42
CA GLU A 144 -4.76 11.23 -16.76
C GLU A 144 -5.66 10.46 -17.73
N PRO A 145 -5.48 9.13 -17.88
CA PRO A 145 -6.38 8.32 -18.69
C PRO A 145 -7.78 8.28 -18.08
N PRO A 146 -8.83 8.01 -18.88
CA PRO A 146 -10.17 7.86 -18.34
C PRO A 146 -10.25 6.72 -17.33
N TYR A 147 -10.84 7.01 -16.17
CA TYR A 147 -11.09 6.03 -15.12
C TYR A 147 -12.31 5.18 -15.47
N ILE A 148 -12.07 4.01 -16.06
CA ILE A 148 -13.11 3.08 -16.49
C ILE A 148 -13.33 2.02 -15.42
N GLU A 149 -14.58 1.88 -14.98
CA GLU A 149 -14.96 0.88 -13.99
C GLU A 149 -14.65 -0.55 -14.50
N PRO A 150 -14.01 -1.41 -13.68
CA PRO A 150 -13.65 -2.75 -14.12
C PRO A 150 -14.89 -3.63 -14.34
N LYS A 151 -14.90 -4.36 -15.45
CA LYS A 151 -15.97 -5.35 -15.74
C LYS A 151 -15.97 -6.52 -14.75
N ASP A 152 -14.79 -6.95 -14.32
CA ASP A 152 -14.60 -7.98 -13.29
C ASP A 152 -14.02 -7.34 -12.04
N THR A 153 -14.91 -6.94 -11.13
CA THR A 153 -14.55 -6.19 -9.93
C THR A 153 -13.75 -7.04 -8.94
N GLU A 154 -14.05 -8.34 -8.81
CA GLU A 154 -13.30 -9.25 -7.94
C GLU A 154 -11.87 -9.49 -8.46
N TRP A 155 -11.71 -9.71 -9.77
CA TRP A 155 -10.39 -9.77 -10.38
C TRP A 155 -9.60 -8.48 -10.16
N ALA A 156 -10.23 -7.33 -10.43
CA ALA A 156 -9.57 -6.04 -10.28
C ALA A 156 -9.16 -5.76 -8.84
N TYR A 157 -9.99 -6.12 -7.86
CA TYR A 157 -9.70 -6.01 -6.44
C TYR A 157 -8.55 -6.94 -6.01
N LEU A 158 -8.53 -8.18 -6.49
CA LEU A 158 -7.42 -9.11 -6.23
C LEU A 158 -6.10 -8.58 -6.81
N VAL A 159 -6.11 -8.10 -8.06
CA VAL A 159 -4.92 -7.51 -8.70
C VAL A 159 -4.40 -6.33 -7.90
N THR A 160 -5.28 -5.41 -7.51
CA THR A 160 -4.89 -4.22 -6.74
C THR A 160 -4.37 -4.61 -5.35
N GLY A 161 -5.10 -5.39 -4.55
CA GLY A 161 -4.67 -5.73 -3.19
C GLY A 161 -3.42 -6.61 -3.11
N PHE A 162 -3.19 -7.50 -4.09
CA PHE A 162 -1.90 -8.20 -4.18
C PHE A 162 -0.77 -7.30 -4.66
N SER A 163 -1.05 -6.31 -5.51
CA SER A 163 -0.04 -5.32 -5.90
C SER A 163 0.38 -4.46 -4.72
N GLU A 164 -0.57 -3.90 -3.97
CA GLU A 164 -0.31 -3.16 -2.72
C GLU A 164 0.53 -4.00 -1.76
N CYS A 165 0.19 -5.28 -1.54
CA CYS A 165 1.02 -6.17 -0.69
C CYS A 165 2.50 -6.24 -1.13
N VAL A 166 2.79 -6.13 -2.43
CA VAL A 166 4.16 -6.11 -2.95
C VAL A 166 4.75 -4.70 -2.88
N ASP A 167 3.99 -3.71 -3.31
CA ASP A 167 4.43 -2.33 -3.45
C ASP A 167 4.66 -1.68 -2.09
N SER A 168 3.73 -1.81 -1.14
CA SER A 168 3.90 -1.30 0.22
C SER A 168 5.09 -1.97 0.91
N PHE A 169 5.33 -3.27 0.73
CA PHE A 169 6.50 -3.96 1.32
C PHE A 169 7.84 -3.33 0.91
N PHE A 170 7.99 -2.97 -0.37
CA PHE A 170 9.21 -2.29 -0.84
C PHE A 170 9.20 -0.80 -0.54
N ALA A 171 8.05 -0.13 -0.64
CA ALA A 171 7.88 1.28 -0.31
C ALA A 171 8.29 1.56 1.14
N PHE A 172 7.91 0.69 2.09
CA PHE A 172 8.30 0.81 3.49
C PHE A 172 9.82 0.88 3.70
N GLY A 173 10.57 0.00 3.02
CA GLY A 173 12.03 0.00 3.13
C GLY A 173 12.68 1.16 2.38
N LEU A 174 12.18 1.50 1.19
CA LEU A 174 12.68 2.64 0.40
C LEU A 174 12.44 3.97 1.11
N PHE A 175 11.29 4.12 1.74
CA PHE A 175 10.93 5.31 2.50
C PHE A 175 11.86 5.47 3.71
N ALA A 176 12.07 4.41 4.50
CA ALA A 176 13.00 4.44 5.62
C ALA A 176 14.45 4.66 5.16
N LEU A 177 14.84 4.15 4.00
CA LEU A 177 16.17 4.41 3.43
C LEU A 177 16.33 5.89 3.09
N ALA A 178 15.33 6.49 2.43
CA ALA A 178 15.35 7.90 2.05
C ALA A 178 15.43 8.83 3.27
N ASP A 179 14.73 8.48 4.35
CA ASP A 179 14.80 9.17 5.64
C ASP A 179 16.19 9.03 6.27
N ARG A 180 16.69 7.81 6.43
CA ARG A 180 18.02 7.54 7.02
C ARG A 180 19.17 8.20 6.24
N ALA A 181 19.03 8.32 4.92
CA ALA A 181 20.01 8.96 4.07
C ALA A 181 19.86 10.49 3.97
N GLY A 182 18.81 11.07 4.58
CA GLY A 182 18.55 12.52 4.56
C GLY A 182 18.32 13.06 3.15
N LEU A 183 17.69 12.28 2.28
CA LEU A 183 17.51 12.63 0.87
C LEU A 183 16.47 13.73 0.65
N PHE A 184 15.55 13.86 1.60
CA PHE A 184 14.46 14.82 1.62
C PHE A 184 14.36 15.45 3.01
N PRO A 185 13.84 16.69 3.13
CA PRO A 185 13.66 17.33 4.42
C PRO A 185 12.66 16.55 5.29
N PRO A 186 12.86 16.49 6.61
CA PRO A 186 11.97 15.77 7.53
C PRO A 186 10.50 16.16 7.37
N GLU A 187 10.20 17.43 7.11
CA GLU A 187 8.84 17.94 6.94
C GLU A 187 8.13 17.30 5.74
N LEU A 188 8.87 17.01 4.67
CA LEU A 188 8.33 16.31 3.50
C LEU A 188 8.12 14.83 3.80
N ILE A 189 9.03 14.20 4.55
CA ILE A 189 8.90 12.79 4.94
C ILE A 189 7.71 12.60 5.90
N GLU A 190 7.61 13.43 6.94
CA GLU A 190 6.52 13.38 7.92
C GLU A 190 5.13 13.52 7.26
N THR A 191 5.04 14.27 6.16
CA THR A 191 3.82 14.40 5.37
C THR A 191 3.33 13.06 4.79
N PHE A 192 4.25 12.16 4.43
CA PHE A 192 3.94 10.85 3.82
C PHE A 192 3.86 9.70 4.82
N GLU A 193 4.36 9.85 6.05
CA GLU A 193 4.30 8.77 7.04
C GLU A 193 2.85 8.30 7.33
N PRO A 194 1.84 9.20 7.41
CA PRO A 194 0.44 8.78 7.51
C PRO A 194 -0.04 7.97 6.29
N VAL A 195 0.41 8.30 5.07
CA VAL A 195 0.10 7.53 3.85
C VAL A 195 0.71 6.13 3.95
N MET A 196 1.98 6.02 4.34
CA MET A 196 2.65 4.72 4.54
C MET A 196 1.97 3.88 5.62
N GLN A 197 1.38 4.50 6.63
CA GLN A 197 0.65 3.78 7.66
C GLN A 197 -0.73 3.28 7.17
N GLU A 198 -1.38 4.03 6.29
CA GLU A 198 -2.63 3.60 5.67
C GLU A 198 -2.42 2.44 4.70
N GLU A 199 -1.38 2.50 3.89
CA GLU A 199 -0.92 1.38 3.06
C GLU A 199 -0.79 0.08 3.89
N CYS A 200 -0.21 0.17 5.10
CA CYS A 200 -0.13 -0.96 6.02
C CYS A 200 -1.52 -1.49 6.44
N ARG A 201 -2.48 -0.60 6.71
CA ARG A 201 -3.87 -0.98 7.02
C ARG A 201 -4.57 -1.61 5.82
N HIS A 202 -4.33 -1.12 4.61
CA HIS A 202 -4.95 -1.61 3.38
C HIS A 202 -4.57 -3.06 3.13
N ILE A 203 -3.27 -3.37 3.20
CA ILE A 203 -2.77 -4.73 3.03
C ILE A 203 -3.14 -5.63 4.24
N LEU A 204 -3.32 -5.06 5.44
CA LEU A 204 -3.88 -5.78 6.60
C LEU A 204 -5.33 -6.18 6.35
N LEU A 205 -6.15 -5.24 5.88
CA LEU A 205 -7.54 -5.47 5.51
C LEU A 205 -7.63 -6.51 4.39
N PHE A 206 -6.84 -6.37 3.33
CA PHE A 206 -6.83 -7.30 2.20
C PHE A 206 -6.47 -8.72 2.63
N ALA A 207 -5.41 -8.91 3.43
CA ALA A 207 -5.00 -10.22 3.92
C ALA A 207 -6.11 -10.91 4.73
N ASN A 208 -6.81 -10.15 5.57
CA ASN A 208 -7.89 -10.68 6.40
C ASN A 208 -9.20 -10.88 5.61
N TRP A 209 -9.54 -9.96 4.71
CA TRP A 209 -10.66 -10.13 3.77
C TRP A 209 -10.45 -11.39 2.93
N LEU A 210 -9.25 -11.61 2.38
CA LEU A 210 -8.96 -12.76 1.54
C LEU A 210 -9.14 -14.07 2.31
N ALA A 211 -8.71 -14.10 3.57
CA ALA A 211 -8.89 -15.25 4.45
C ALA A 211 -10.36 -15.49 4.82
N TRP A 212 -11.10 -14.42 5.13
CA TRP A 212 -12.53 -14.48 5.39
C TRP A 212 -13.31 -14.96 4.16
N HIS A 213 -13.05 -14.36 2.99
CA HIS A 213 -13.69 -14.69 1.73
C HIS A 213 -13.46 -16.15 1.32
N ARG A 214 -12.23 -16.66 1.47
CA ARG A 214 -11.92 -18.09 1.28
C ARG A 214 -12.69 -19.01 2.24
N ALA A 215 -12.90 -18.57 3.47
CA ALA A 215 -13.52 -19.37 4.52
C ALA A 215 -15.06 -19.37 4.45
N THR A 216 -15.68 -18.30 3.96
CA THR A 216 -17.14 -18.17 3.82
C THR A 216 -17.65 -18.61 2.44
N MET A 217 -16.76 -18.73 1.45
CA MET A 217 -17.13 -19.19 0.11
C MET A 217 -17.55 -20.68 0.10
N PRO A 218 -18.58 -21.05 -0.70
CA PRO A 218 -18.92 -22.45 -0.92
C PRO A 218 -17.73 -23.26 -1.44
N LEU A 219 -17.51 -24.45 -0.87
CA LEU A 219 -16.33 -25.28 -1.18
C LEU A 219 -16.15 -25.60 -2.67
N TRP A 220 -17.23 -25.68 -3.44
CA TRP A 220 -17.19 -25.94 -4.88
C TRP A 220 -16.70 -24.74 -5.72
N ARG A 221 -16.84 -23.50 -5.22
CA ARG A 221 -16.30 -22.30 -5.87
C ARG A 221 -14.81 -22.11 -5.57
N ARG A 222 -14.33 -22.69 -4.47
CA ARG A 222 -12.97 -22.48 -3.98
C ARG A 222 -11.87 -22.86 -4.99
N PRO A 223 -11.92 -24.00 -5.73
CA PRO A 223 -10.91 -24.31 -6.73
C PRO A 223 -10.80 -23.23 -7.82
N TRP A 224 -11.92 -22.68 -8.27
CA TRP A 224 -11.94 -21.60 -9.25
C TRP A 224 -11.35 -20.30 -8.68
N PHE A 225 -11.70 -19.96 -7.43
CA PHE A 225 -11.14 -18.79 -6.76
C PHE A 225 -9.62 -18.90 -6.57
N GLU A 226 -9.10 -20.06 -6.16
CA GLU A 226 -7.64 -20.24 -6.03
C GLU A 226 -6.94 -20.20 -7.40
N ALA A 227 -7.58 -20.70 -8.47
CA ALA A 227 -7.07 -20.54 -9.83
C ALA A 227 -7.03 -19.06 -10.25
N ARG A 228 -8.04 -18.26 -9.88
CA ARG A 228 -8.04 -16.80 -10.06
C ARG A 228 -6.88 -16.15 -9.30
N VAL A 229 -6.68 -16.47 -8.03
CA VAL A 229 -5.56 -15.95 -7.22
C VAL A 229 -4.22 -16.29 -7.87
N PHE A 230 -4.03 -17.53 -8.34
CA PHE A 230 -2.82 -17.92 -9.05
C PHE A 230 -2.64 -17.12 -10.35
N ALA A 231 -3.69 -16.96 -11.14
CA ALA A 231 -3.66 -16.18 -12.37
C ALA A 231 -3.31 -14.70 -12.10
N VAL A 232 -3.78 -14.11 -11.00
CA VAL A 232 -3.37 -12.77 -10.57
C VAL A 232 -1.88 -12.71 -10.26
N TRP A 233 -1.31 -13.69 -9.55
CA TRP A 233 0.14 -13.73 -9.31
C TRP A 233 0.96 -13.85 -10.60
N VAL A 234 0.52 -14.68 -11.54
CA VAL A 234 1.15 -14.79 -12.87
C VAL A 234 1.07 -13.46 -13.61
N PHE A 235 -0.11 -12.81 -13.59
CA PHE A 235 -0.31 -11.49 -14.19
C PHE A 235 0.63 -10.44 -13.57
N LEU A 236 0.71 -10.36 -12.24
CA LEU A 236 1.60 -9.42 -11.55
C LEU A 236 3.08 -9.67 -11.83
N ALA A 237 3.49 -10.94 -11.96
CA ALA A 237 4.86 -11.27 -12.36
C ALA A 237 5.14 -10.87 -13.81
N TYR A 238 4.19 -11.09 -14.72
CA TYR A 238 4.28 -10.69 -16.11
C TYR A 238 4.41 -9.16 -16.27
N GLU A 239 3.57 -8.40 -15.55
CA GLU A 239 3.62 -6.94 -15.52
C GLU A 239 4.96 -6.42 -15.00
N ARG A 240 5.47 -6.99 -13.89
CA ARG A 240 6.75 -6.56 -13.27
C ARG A 240 7.99 -6.97 -14.06
N MET A 241 7.90 -7.98 -14.93
CA MET A 241 8.98 -8.32 -15.87
C MET A 241 9.03 -7.36 -17.09
N GLY A 242 8.16 -6.35 -17.15
CA GLY A 242 8.10 -5.39 -18.27
C GLY A 242 7.61 -6.04 -19.57
N LEU A 243 6.96 -7.20 -19.50
CA LEU A 243 6.42 -7.89 -20.67
C LEU A 243 5.08 -7.28 -21.13
N ALA A 244 4.47 -6.45 -20.29
CA ALA A 244 3.26 -5.69 -20.60
C ALA A 244 3.57 -4.51 -21.53
N ARG A 245 3.19 -4.66 -22.80
CA ARG A 245 3.21 -3.56 -23.77
C ARG A 245 1.83 -2.93 -23.81
N SER A 246 1.72 -1.66 -23.45
CA SER A 246 0.52 -0.88 -23.73
C SER A 246 0.76 -0.07 -25.00
N ILE A 247 -0.15 -0.18 -25.98
CA ILE A 247 -0.18 0.67 -27.17
C ILE A 247 -1.31 1.66 -26.95
N ASP A 248 -1.00 2.95 -26.99
CA ASP A 248 -2.01 3.99 -26.83
C ASP A 248 -2.89 4.15 -28.09
N ALA A 249 -3.90 5.01 -27.99
CA ALA A 249 -4.81 5.30 -29.10
C ALA A 249 -4.12 5.97 -30.31
N ASP A 250 -2.92 6.51 -30.12
CA ASP A 250 -2.09 7.16 -31.14
C ASP A 250 -1.01 6.22 -31.72
N GLY A 251 -1.01 4.94 -31.33
CA GLY A 251 -0.10 3.91 -31.83
C GLY A 251 1.33 3.98 -31.28
N LYS A 252 1.56 4.73 -30.20
CA LYS A 252 2.85 4.73 -29.48
C LYS A 252 2.86 3.60 -28.44
N GLU A 253 3.93 2.81 -28.51
CA GLU A 253 4.25 1.83 -27.47
C GLU A 253 4.69 2.56 -26.21
N HIS A 254 3.85 2.51 -25.18
CA HIS A 254 4.23 2.86 -23.82
C HIS A 254 4.50 1.57 -23.07
N THR A 255 5.77 1.33 -22.71
CA THR A 255 6.08 0.44 -21.60
C THR A 255 5.61 1.15 -20.34
N GLN A 256 4.44 0.76 -19.80
CA GLN A 256 4.14 1.10 -18.42
C GLN A 256 5.14 0.34 -17.56
N ASP A 257 6.16 1.05 -17.09
CA ASP A 257 7.15 0.46 -16.18
C ASP A 257 6.49 0.32 -14.81
N ASN A 258 5.73 -0.76 -14.63
CA ASN A 258 5.08 -1.13 -13.37
C ASN A 258 6.09 -1.61 -12.31
N ASN A 259 7.37 -1.32 -12.52
CA ASN A 259 8.50 -1.75 -11.72
C ASN A 259 8.98 -0.66 -10.76
N PHE A 260 8.03 0.10 -10.20
CA PHE A 260 8.21 1.15 -9.18
C PHE A 260 9.23 0.77 -8.09
N THR A 261 9.29 -0.52 -7.75
CA THR A 261 10.11 -1.10 -6.69
C THR A 261 11.59 -1.31 -7.04
N VAL A 262 11.97 -1.40 -8.32
CA VAL A 262 13.36 -1.70 -8.75
C VAL A 262 14.06 -0.47 -9.37
N SER A 263 13.34 0.40 -10.07
CA SER A 263 13.87 1.66 -10.62
C SER A 263 13.95 2.75 -9.55
N GLY A 264 12.93 2.88 -8.68
CA GLY A 264 12.89 3.90 -7.63
C GLY A 264 14.09 3.88 -6.67
N ALA A 265 14.61 2.69 -6.34
CA ALA A 265 15.78 2.54 -5.46
C ALA A 265 17.07 3.14 -6.05
N LYS A 266 17.28 3.01 -7.37
CA LYS A 266 18.46 3.52 -8.07
C LYS A 266 18.33 5.02 -8.34
N ASP A 267 17.12 5.47 -8.66
CA ASP A 267 16.85 6.85 -9.05
C ASP A 267 16.81 7.80 -7.83
N VAL A 268 16.39 7.30 -6.65
CA VAL A 268 16.30 8.11 -5.42
C VAL A 268 17.66 8.30 -4.75
N ALA A 269 18.48 7.25 -4.69
CA ALA A 269 19.63 7.22 -3.79
C ALA A 269 20.91 7.85 -4.38
N ASN A 270 21.15 7.80 -5.70
CA ASN A 270 22.44 8.18 -6.31
C ASN A 270 23.68 7.59 -5.57
N THR A 271 23.45 6.53 -4.79
CA THR A 271 24.37 5.90 -3.84
C THR A 271 24.26 4.40 -4.08
N ASP A 272 25.37 3.67 -3.98
CA ASP A 272 25.38 2.21 -4.05
C ASP A 272 24.64 1.62 -2.84
N VAL A 273 23.31 1.53 -2.92
CA VAL A 273 22.48 0.84 -1.93
C VAL A 273 22.78 -0.65 -2.02
N ASP A 274 23.29 -1.28 -0.95
CA ASP A 274 23.43 -2.73 -0.92
C ASP A 274 22.01 -3.36 -1.00
N PRO A 275 21.69 -4.14 -2.04
CA PRO A 275 20.38 -4.77 -2.16
C PRO A 275 20.05 -5.67 -0.96
N VAL A 276 21.06 -6.21 -0.28
CA VAL A 276 20.88 -7.01 0.95
C VAL A 276 20.40 -6.13 2.11
N GLU A 277 21.00 -4.95 2.28
CA GLU A 277 20.62 -4.00 3.32
C GLU A 277 19.21 -3.46 3.07
N LEU A 278 18.88 -3.11 1.83
CA LEU A 278 17.52 -2.69 1.47
C LEU A 278 16.49 -3.80 1.75
N MET A 279 16.79 -5.05 1.39
CA MET A 279 15.90 -6.18 1.68
C MET A 279 15.71 -6.42 3.19
N GLU A 280 16.75 -6.24 3.99
CA GLU A 280 16.68 -6.32 5.45
C GLU A 280 15.85 -5.17 6.02
N LEU A 281 16.01 -3.97 5.49
CA LEU A 281 15.23 -2.79 5.88
C LEU A 281 13.75 -2.94 5.53
N CYS A 282 13.40 -3.47 4.36
CA CYS A 282 12.01 -3.77 4.02
C CYS A 282 11.37 -4.75 5.02
N LEU A 283 12.11 -5.75 5.50
CA LEU A 283 11.62 -6.69 6.53
C LEU A 283 11.41 -6.00 7.87
N GLU A 284 12.38 -5.21 8.32
CA GLU A 284 12.31 -4.45 9.58
C GLU A 284 11.10 -3.51 9.57
N GLU A 285 10.96 -2.73 8.51
CA GLU A 285 9.91 -1.73 8.37
C GLU A 285 8.52 -2.33 8.18
N ASN A 286 8.41 -3.46 7.49
CA ASN A 286 7.19 -4.26 7.43
C ASN A 286 6.78 -4.73 8.83
N ASP A 287 7.71 -5.34 9.58
CA ASP A 287 7.42 -5.85 10.92
C ASP A 287 7.09 -4.69 11.90
N ARG A 288 7.79 -3.54 11.80
CA ARG A 288 7.54 -2.32 12.58
C ARG A 288 6.12 -1.79 12.35
N ARG A 289 5.70 -1.62 11.10
CA ARG A 289 4.37 -1.06 10.77
C ARG A 289 3.22 -1.95 11.22
N PHE A 290 3.40 -3.27 11.22
CA PHE A 290 2.38 -4.20 11.71
C PHE A 290 2.39 -4.43 13.22
N ALA A 291 3.39 -3.92 13.95
CA ALA A 291 3.61 -4.26 15.37
C ALA A 291 2.49 -3.77 16.29
N GLY A 292 1.85 -2.65 15.96
CA GLY A 292 0.78 -2.07 16.77
C GLY A 292 -0.61 -2.70 16.57
N TYR A 293 -0.77 -3.59 15.59
CA TYR A 293 -2.04 -4.28 15.33
C TYR A 293 -2.10 -5.65 15.99
N ASP A 294 -3.32 -6.06 16.37
CA ASP A 294 -3.61 -7.35 16.96
C ASP A 294 -2.87 -8.51 16.26
N LEU A 295 -2.06 -9.25 17.03
CA LEU A 295 -1.26 -10.35 16.50
C LEU A 295 -2.13 -11.50 15.94
N ARG A 296 -3.41 -11.57 16.32
CA ARG A 296 -4.35 -12.58 15.82
C ARG A 296 -4.88 -12.28 14.41
N LEU A 297 -4.75 -11.03 13.94
CA LEU A 297 -5.08 -10.67 12.56
C LEU A 297 -3.99 -11.18 11.60
N LEU A 298 -4.42 -11.58 10.40
CA LEU A 298 -3.51 -12.11 9.39
C LEU A 298 -2.70 -10.97 8.76
N ARG A 299 -1.44 -11.24 8.42
CA ARG A 299 -0.53 -10.31 7.74
C ARG A 299 -0.15 -10.88 6.37
N PRO A 300 0.14 -10.04 5.35
CA PRO A 300 0.74 -10.50 4.10
C PRO A 300 2.06 -11.23 4.35
N THR A 301 2.20 -12.44 3.82
CA THR A 301 3.40 -13.28 4.06
C THR A 301 4.26 -13.52 2.82
N THR A 302 3.73 -13.31 1.62
CA THR A 302 4.41 -13.70 0.37
C THR A 302 5.77 -13.00 0.23
N MET A 303 5.79 -11.67 0.20
CA MET A 303 7.04 -10.91 0.06
C MET A 303 8.00 -11.10 1.23
N PRO A 304 7.57 -11.00 2.51
CA PRO A 304 8.46 -11.29 3.63
C PRO A 304 9.11 -12.68 3.55
N ASN A 305 8.36 -13.71 3.13
CA ASN A 305 8.91 -15.07 3.02
C ASN A 305 9.87 -15.22 1.84
N LEU A 306 9.56 -14.61 0.68
CA LEU A 306 10.45 -14.60 -0.48
C LEU A 306 11.77 -13.91 -0.15
N VAL A 307 11.72 -12.73 0.48
CA VAL A 307 12.92 -11.97 0.87
C VAL A 307 13.73 -12.70 1.94
N ARG A 308 13.09 -13.21 3.01
CA ARG A 308 13.79 -14.03 4.03
C ARG A 308 14.46 -15.25 3.41
N THR A 309 13.84 -15.89 2.42
CA THR A 309 14.44 -17.03 1.70
C THR A 309 15.60 -16.59 0.83
N GLY A 310 15.45 -15.52 0.04
CA GLY A 310 16.51 -14.95 -0.78
C GLY A 310 17.75 -14.56 0.05
N LEU A 311 17.55 -13.87 1.18
CA LEU A 311 18.62 -13.51 2.11
C LEU A 311 19.35 -14.74 2.68
N LYS A 312 18.62 -15.82 3.04
CA LYS A 312 19.23 -17.08 3.49
C LYS A 312 20.11 -17.70 2.40
N VAL A 313 19.64 -17.71 1.15
CA VAL A 313 20.41 -18.23 0.00
C VAL A 313 21.66 -17.39 -0.24
N ILE A 314 21.55 -16.06 -0.27
CA ILE A 314 22.68 -15.13 -0.46
C ILE A 314 23.74 -15.35 0.63
N ARG A 315 23.32 -15.42 1.90
CA ARG A 315 24.23 -15.68 3.04
C ARG A 315 24.89 -17.05 2.93
N ALA A 316 24.18 -18.09 2.49
CA ALA A 316 24.75 -19.41 2.27
C ALA A 316 25.81 -19.41 1.15
N VAL A 317 25.53 -18.76 0.02
CA VAL A 317 26.47 -18.62 -1.10
C VAL A 317 27.72 -17.83 -0.69
N ARG A 318 27.55 -16.70 0.05
CA ARG A 318 28.68 -15.91 0.57
C ARG A 318 29.58 -16.76 1.49
N ARG A 319 29.00 -17.59 2.37
CA ARG A 319 29.74 -18.53 3.23
C ARG A 319 30.48 -19.62 2.45
N LEU A 320 29.89 -20.14 1.37
CA LEU A 320 30.53 -21.15 0.53
C LEU A 320 31.71 -20.57 -0.28
N LYS A 321 31.53 -19.37 -0.85
CA LYS A 321 32.62 -18.66 -1.55
C LYS A 321 33.76 -18.26 -0.60
N GLY A 322 33.43 -17.82 0.61
CA GLY A 322 34.43 -17.53 1.66
C GLY A 322 35.20 -18.76 2.16
N ARG A 323 34.67 -19.97 1.96
CA ARG A 323 35.37 -21.25 2.27
C ARG A 323 36.26 -21.76 1.12
N GLN A 324 36.15 -21.19 -0.08
CA GLN A 324 36.91 -21.62 -1.27
C GLN A 324 38.25 -20.88 -1.46
N VAL A 325 38.74 -20.16 -0.44
CA VAL A 325 40.12 -19.66 -0.40
C VAL A 325 40.92 -20.42 0.67
N PRO A 326 41.43 -21.64 0.37
CA PRO A 326 42.63 -22.12 1.02
C PRO A 326 43.87 -21.43 0.40
N ALA A 327 44.85 -21.17 1.25
CA ALA A 327 46.16 -20.60 0.91
C ALA A 327 46.95 -21.42 -0.12
#